data_AF-A0A5S6Q4V9-F1
#
_entry.id   AF-A0A5S6Q4V9-F1
#
_cell.length_a   1.000
_cell.length_b   1.000
_cell.length_c   1.000
_cell.angle_alpha   90.00
_cell.angle_beta   90.00
_cell.angle_gamma   90.00
#
_symmetry.space_group_name_H-M   'P 1'
#
loop_
_entity.id
_entity.type
_entity.pdbx_description
1 polymer ?
#
loop_
_entity_poly.entity_id
_entity_poly.type
_entity_poly.pdbx_seq_one_letter_code
_entity_poly.pdbx_strand_id
1 'polypeptide(L)'
;MEEYISAGHARKLSSEEVNTGQVGRTWWLPHHAVINPNKPSKLRNVFDAAAKFKGVSLNSALLNGPDLMANLTCVLLRFRLYPVAVSGDITKMFHQVKIRPTDGSALRFVWRVPGSDGPIEDYEMTVQIFGATCSPAICAYVLRKAAAESDDPTGLVVSQVVNLFSLTTG
;
A
#
# COMPACT_ATOMS: atom_id res chain seq x y z
N MET A 1 11.16 5.61 9.14
CA MET A 1 11.42 6.14 7.79
C MET A 1 12.67 5.54 7.16
N GLU A 2 13.79 5.47 7.88
CA GLU A 2 15.03 4.86 7.38
C GLU A 2 14.82 3.47 6.78
N GLU A 3 14.05 2.60 7.44
CA GLU A 3 13.70 1.27 6.92
C GLU A 3 13.00 1.32 5.54
N TYR A 4 12.12 2.29 5.31
CA TYR A 4 11.45 2.45 4.01
C TYR A 4 12.44 2.87 2.92
N ILE A 5 13.39 3.74 3.27
CA ILE A 5 14.41 4.23 2.34
C ILE A 5 15.39 3.11 2.01
N SER A 6 15.89 2.39 3.03
CA SER A 6 16.82 1.27 2.84
C SER A 6 16.19 0.10 2.08
N ALA A 7 14.88 -0.14 2.27
CA ALA A 7 14.13 -1.15 1.52
C ALA A 7 13.74 -0.69 0.11
N GLY A 8 14.02 0.55 -0.27
CA GLY A 8 13.65 1.12 -1.57
C GLY A 8 12.15 1.37 -1.75
N HIS A 9 11.37 1.41 -0.66
CA HIS A 9 9.94 1.76 -0.65
C HIS A 9 9.69 3.27 -0.77
N ALA A 10 10.69 4.07 -0.42
CA ALA A 10 10.69 5.51 -0.59
C ALA A 10 12.06 5.96 -1.10
N ARG A 11 12.08 7.03 -1.89
CA ARG A 11 13.31 7.68 -2.35
C ARG A 11 13.29 9.16 -2.01
N LYS A 12 14.47 9.72 -1.75
CA LYS A 12 14.64 11.17 -1.62
C LYS A 12 14.58 11.81 -3.01
N LEU A 13 13.90 12.94 -3.12
CA LEU A 13 13.87 13.74 -4.35
C LEU A 13 15.05 14.72 -4.39
N SER A 14 15.60 14.95 -5.58
CA SER A 14 16.53 16.06 -5.79
C SER A 14 15.79 17.39 -5.81
N SER A 15 16.49 18.50 -5.58
CA SER A 15 15.91 19.86 -5.66
C SER A 15 15.26 20.16 -7.01
N GLU A 16 15.76 19.53 -8.09
CA GLU A 16 15.20 19.66 -9.43
C GLU A 16 13.89 18.87 -9.56
N GLU A 17 13.76 17.70 -8.92
CA GLU A 17 12.59 16.84 -9.01
C GLU A 17 11.39 17.31 -8.16
N VAL A 18 11.62 18.11 -7.12
CA VAL A 18 10.55 18.58 -6.21
C VAL A 18 9.44 19.29 -6.99
N ASN A 19 9.77 20.01 -8.06
CA ASN A 19 8.80 20.80 -8.83
C ASN A 19 8.44 20.20 -10.20
N THR A 20 8.90 18.99 -10.53
CA THR A 20 8.70 18.39 -11.88
C THR A 20 7.47 17.49 -12.01
N GLY A 21 6.68 17.34 -10.94
CA GLY A 21 5.47 16.52 -10.97
C GLY A 21 4.43 17.07 -11.97
N GLN A 22 3.61 16.18 -12.54
CA GLN A 22 2.57 16.59 -13.49
C GLN A 22 1.56 17.51 -12.80
N VAL A 23 1.26 18.67 -13.42
CA VAL A 23 0.27 19.63 -12.91
C VAL A 23 -1.06 18.93 -12.67
N GLY A 24 -1.61 19.08 -11.46
CA GLY A 24 -2.85 18.43 -11.04
C GLY A 24 -2.72 16.96 -10.62
N ARG A 25 -1.51 16.38 -10.63
CA ARG A 25 -1.23 15.01 -10.16
C ARG A 25 -0.09 14.93 -9.14
N THR A 26 0.35 16.07 -8.61
CA THR A 26 1.34 16.13 -7.54
C THR A 26 0.64 16.30 -6.20
N TRP A 27 0.99 15.49 -5.21
CA TRP A 27 0.39 15.56 -3.88
C TRP A 27 1.40 15.24 -2.78
N TRP A 28 1.34 16.00 -1.68
CA TRP A 28 2.10 15.73 -0.47
C TRP A 28 1.19 15.16 0.60
N LEU A 29 1.51 13.94 1.01
CA LEU A 29 0.79 13.18 2.02
C LEU A 29 1.29 13.56 3.41
N PRO A 30 0.40 14.02 4.30
CA PRO A 30 0.72 14.04 5.71
C PRO A 30 0.90 12.59 6.19
N HIS A 31 1.85 12.40 7.10
CA HIS A 31 2.07 11.11 7.74
C HIS A 31 2.28 11.29 9.24
N HIS A 32 1.98 10.22 9.97
CA HIS A 32 2.21 10.16 11.40
C HIS A 32 2.56 8.73 11.82
N ALA A 33 3.24 8.62 12.95
CA ALA A 33 3.55 7.34 13.57
C ALA A 33 2.37 6.87 14.43
N VAL A 34 1.95 5.63 14.23
CA VAL A 34 0.95 4.95 15.05
C VAL A 34 1.62 3.78 15.77
N ILE A 35 1.38 3.67 17.07
CA ILE A 35 1.83 2.55 17.91
C ILE A 35 0.61 1.73 18.27
N ASN A 36 0.66 0.43 18.00
CA ASN A 36 -0.41 -0.48 18.44
C ASN A 36 -0.18 -0.80 19.92
N PRO A 37 -1.16 -0.58 20.82
CA PRO A 37 -1.02 -0.90 22.25
C PRO A 37 -0.67 -2.37 22.52
N ASN A 38 -1.13 -3.28 21.67
CA ASN A 38 -0.86 -4.73 21.79
C ASN A 38 0.52 -5.12 21.23
N LYS A 39 1.19 -4.23 20.49
CA LYS A 39 2.53 -4.42 19.92
C LYS A 39 3.34 -3.13 20.05
N PRO A 40 3.67 -2.69 21.29
CA PRO A 40 4.25 -1.37 21.55
C PRO A 40 5.63 -1.18 20.91
N SER A 41 6.35 -2.27 20.65
CA SER A 41 7.65 -2.25 19.96
C SER A 41 7.55 -2.01 18.45
N LYS A 42 6.36 -2.05 17.85
CA LYS A 42 6.17 -1.92 16.41
C LYS A 42 5.50 -0.59 16.05
N LEU A 43 6.32 0.37 15.67
CA LEU A 43 5.88 1.64 15.10
C LEU A 43 5.46 1.46 13.64
N ARG A 44 4.31 2.01 13.25
CA ARG A 44 3.81 2.03 11.87
C ARG A 44 3.68 3.46 11.39
N ASN A 45 4.31 3.79 10.27
CA ASN A 45 4.04 5.04 9.57
C ASN A 45 2.73 4.91 8.80
N VAL A 46 1.81 5.84 9.01
CA VAL A 46 0.53 5.92 8.31
C VAL A 46 0.54 7.18 7.45
N PHE A 47 0.26 7.03 6.16
CA PHE A 47 0.06 8.12 5.23
C PHE A 47 -1.43 8.42 5.12
N ASP A 48 -1.83 9.66 5.36
CA ASP A 48 -3.22 10.06 5.32
C ASP A 48 -3.57 10.63 3.94
N ALA A 49 -4.07 9.75 3.07
CA ALA A 49 -4.57 10.12 1.75
C ALA A 49 -6.00 10.73 1.78
N ALA A 50 -6.66 10.74 2.94
CA ALA A 50 -7.97 11.37 3.13
C ALA A 50 -7.85 12.83 3.59
N ALA A 51 -6.67 13.25 4.05
CA ALA A 51 -6.37 14.63 4.42
C ALA A 51 -6.72 15.59 3.27
N LYS A 52 -7.50 16.63 3.60
CA LYS A 52 -7.98 17.61 2.63
C LYS A 52 -7.11 18.86 2.62
N PHE A 53 -6.76 19.31 1.42
CA PHE A 53 -6.19 20.63 1.16
C PHE A 53 -7.02 21.34 0.10
N LYS A 54 -7.43 22.58 0.40
CA LYS A 54 -8.32 23.37 -0.48
C LYS A 54 -9.57 22.60 -0.97
N GLY A 55 -10.15 21.80 -0.08
CA GLY A 55 -11.38 21.03 -0.36
C GLY A 55 -11.16 19.69 -1.08
N VAL A 56 -9.95 19.36 -1.51
CA VAL A 56 -9.62 18.11 -2.22
C VAL A 56 -8.69 17.24 -1.38
N SER A 57 -8.82 15.93 -1.48
CA SER A 57 -7.90 14.93 -0.92
C SER A 57 -7.39 14.02 -2.05
N LEU A 58 -6.30 13.29 -1.81
CA LEU A 58 -5.84 12.29 -2.78
C LEU A 58 -6.92 11.23 -3.01
N ASN A 59 -7.55 10.72 -1.95
CA ASN A 59 -8.61 9.71 -2.05
C ASN A 59 -9.83 10.18 -2.85
N SER A 60 -10.19 11.47 -2.80
CA SER A 60 -11.28 12.01 -3.63
C SER A 60 -10.92 12.12 -5.12
N ALA A 61 -9.62 12.09 -5.47
CA ALA A 61 -9.13 12.13 -6.84
C ALA A 61 -8.79 10.74 -7.40
N LEU A 62 -8.77 9.70 -6.55
CA LEU A 62 -8.49 8.33 -6.92
C LEU A 62 -9.78 7.54 -7.18
N LEU A 63 -9.72 6.63 -8.16
CA LEU A 63 -10.76 5.63 -8.36
C LEU A 63 -10.53 4.47 -7.39
N ASN A 64 -11.54 4.11 -6.61
CA ASN A 64 -11.45 3.00 -5.64
C ASN A 64 -11.12 1.65 -6.29
N GLY A 65 -11.50 1.47 -7.57
CA GLY A 65 -11.40 0.21 -8.27
C GLY A 65 -12.50 -0.79 -7.86
N PRO A 66 -12.58 -1.95 -8.55
CA PRO A 66 -13.54 -2.99 -8.21
C PRO A 66 -13.16 -3.72 -6.92
N ASP A 67 -14.16 -4.22 -6.20
CA ASP A 67 -13.90 -5.15 -5.09
C ASP A 67 -13.48 -6.52 -5.65
N LEU A 68 -12.23 -6.88 -5.39
CA LEU A 68 -11.61 -8.13 -5.81
C LEU A 68 -11.33 -9.05 -4.61
N MET A 69 -11.87 -8.76 -3.43
CA MET A 69 -11.72 -9.60 -2.26
C MET A 69 -12.74 -10.73 -2.27
N ALA A 70 -12.32 -11.89 -1.76
CA ALA A 70 -13.27 -12.93 -1.40
C ALA A 70 -14.09 -12.46 -0.19
N ASN A 71 -15.40 -12.74 -0.24
CA ASN A 71 -16.28 -12.50 0.89
C ASN A 71 -15.78 -13.29 2.10
N LEU A 72 -15.51 -12.59 3.21
CA LEU A 72 -14.92 -13.19 4.41
C LEU A 72 -15.76 -14.34 4.96
N THR A 73 -17.09 -14.24 4.95
CA THR A 73 -17.99 -15.33 5.37
C THR A 73 -17.79 -16.56 4.50
N CYS A 74 -17.69 -16.39 3.18
CA CYS A 74 -17.42 -17.48 2.26
C CYS A 74 -16.04 -18.10 2.48
N VAL A 75 -15.01 -17.31 2.80
CA VAL A 75 -13.68 -17.81 3.18
C VAL A 75 -13.78 -18.66 4.44
N LEU A 76 -14.42 -18.16 5.50
CA LEU A 76 -14.59 -18.87 6.77
C LEU A 76 -15.38 -20.17 6.63
N LEU A 77 -16.41 -20.21 5.78
CA LEU A 77 -17.15 -21.43 5.48
C LEU A 77 -16.27 -22.46 4.76
N ARG A 78 -15.46 -22.05 3.78
CA ARG A 78 -14.53 -22.95 3.09
C ARG A 78 -13.44 -23.51 4.01
N PHE A 79 -12.97 -22.71 4.96
CA PHE A 79 -12.03 -23.16 6.00
C PHE A 79 -12.58 -24.30 6.86
N ARG A 80 -13.92 -24.47 6.93
CA ARG A 80 -14.57 -25.55 7.69
C ARG A 80 -14.87 -26.80 6.85
N LEU A 81 -14.65 -26.78 5.53
CA LEU A 81 -14.98 -27.91 4.65
C LEU A 81 -14.07 -29.12 4.86
N TYR A 82 -12.84 -28.90 5.33
CA TYR A 82 -11.82 -29.92 5.46
C TYR A 82 -11.24 -29.93 6.89
N PRO A 83 -10.74 -31.08 7.38
CA PRO A 83 -10.23 -31.21 8.74
C PRO A 83 -8.95 -30.41 9.00
N VAL A 84 -8.23 -30.01 7.95
CA VAL A 84 -6.98 -29.26 8.04
C VAL A 84 -7.08 -28.02 7.14
N ALA A 85 -6.74 -26.87 7.70
CA ALA A 85 -6.68 -25.60 6.97
C ALA A 85 -5.28 -24.99 7.08
N VAL A 86 -4.82 -24.37 6.00
CA VAL A 86 -3.56 -23.63 5.93
C VAL A 86 -3.88 -22.17 5.66
N SER A 87 -3.32 -21.28 6.48
CA SER A 87 -3.44 -19.83 6.32
C SER A 87 -2.06 -19.20 6.31
N GLY A 88 -1.87 -18.18 5.47
CA GLY A 88 -0.65 -17.38 5.41
C GLY A 88 -0.96 -15.89 5.33
N ASP A 89 0.00 -15.08 5.74
CA ASP A 89 -0.07 -13.61 5.64
C ASP A 89 0.98 -13.10 4.65
N ILE A 90 0.56 -12.23 3.72
CA ILE A 90 1.50 -11.55 2.81
C ILE A 90 2.05 -10.34 3.55
N THR A 91 3.23 -10.53 4.15
CA THR A 91 3.88 -9.48 4.92
C THR A 91 4.08 -8.22 4.07
N LYS A 92 3.55 -7.09 4.58
CA LYS A 92 3.64 -5.78 3.93
C LYS A 92 3.11 -5.79 2.48
N MET A 93 1.99 -6.46 2.21
CA MET A 93 1.44 -6.63 0.85
C MET A 93 1.46 -5.36 -0.03
N PHE A 94 1.04 -4.20 0.49
CA PHE A 94 1.06 -2.95 -0.27
C PHE A 94 2.47 -2.57 -0.76
N HIS A 95 3.49 -2.80 0.06
CA HIS A 95 4.88 -2.53 -0.31
C HIS A 95 5.45 -3.51 -1.36
N GLN A 96 4.76 -4.62 -1.63
CA GLN A 96 5.16 -5.56 -2.68
C GLN A 96 4.77 -5.07 -4.09
N VAL A 97 3.93 -4.03 -4.19
CA VAL A 97 3.46 -3.50 -5.47
C VAL A 97 4.10 -2.14 -5.74
N LYS A 98 4.93 -2.08 -6.79
CA LYS A 98 5.59 -0.84 -7.22
C LYS A 98 4.61 0.12 -7.91
N ILE A 99 4.85 1.41 -7.69
CA ILE A 99 4.17 2.51 -8.37
C ILE A 99 4.93 2.82 -9.66
N ARG A 100 4.19 3.19 -10.71
CA ARG A 100 4.82 3.66 -11.95
C ARG A 100 5.53 4.99 -11.66
N PRO A 101 6.73 5.24 -12.19
CA PRO A 101 7.43 6.51 -11.97
C PRO A 101 6.59 7.75 -12.32
N THR A 102 5.70 7.64 -13.32
CA THR A 102 4.78 8.71 -13.73
C THR A 102 3.73 9.07 -12.67
N ASP A 103 3.38 8.13 -11.79
CA ASP A 103 2.36 8.31 -10.75
C ASP A 103 2.99 8.62 -9.37
N GLY A 104 4.32 8.46 -9.23
CA GLY A 104 5.04 8.66 -7.97
C GLY A 104 4.81 10.04 -7.36
N SER A 105 4.69 11.07 -8.21
CA SER A 105 4.46 12.45 -7.77
C SER A 105 3.17 12.66 -6.96
N ALA A 106 2.19 11.75 -7.06
CA ALA A 106 0.96 11.76 -6.26
C ALA A 106 1.16 11.21 -4.84
N LEU A 107 2.30 10.61 -4.54
CA LEU A 107 2.62 9.94 -3.27
C LEU A 107 3.88 10.54 -2.63
N ARG A 108 4.04 11.86 -2.72
CA ARG A 108 5.15 12.57 -2.08
C ARG A 108 4.87 12.80 -0.61
N PHE A 109 5.92 13.00 0.15
CA PHE A 109 5.82 13.37 1.56
C PHE A 109 7.10 14.08 2.00
N VAL A 110 7.02 14.80 3.11
CA VAL A 110 8.17 15.46 3.70
C VAL A 110 8.69 14.68 4.90
N TRP A 111 10.01 14.61 5.07
CA TRP A 111 10.63 13.98 6.23
C TRP A 111 11.88 14.72 6.67
N ARG A 112 12.12 14.70 7.99
CA ARG A 112 13.34 15.17 8.64
C ARG A 112 13.70 14.19 9.73
N VAL A 113 15.00 13.94 9.91
CA VAL A 113 15.50 13.13 11.03
C VAL A 113 15.03 13.76 12.35
N PRO A 114 14.35 13.00 13.24
CA PRO A 114 13.90 13.53 14.53
C PRO A 114 15.07 14.10 15.33
N GLY A 115 14.90 15.31 15.87
CA GLY A 115 15.94 15.99 16.66
C GLY A 115 17.08 16.61 15.83
N SER A 116 17.02 16.55 14.50
CA SER A 116 17.97 17.25 13.63
C SER A 116 17.55 18.69 13.36
N ASP A 117 18.54 19.59 13.33
CA ASP A 117 18.41 20.98 12.86
C ASP A 117 18.47 21.11 11.33
N GLY A 118 18.63 19.99 10.62
CA GLY A 118 18.63 19.96 9.17
C GLY A 118 17.31 20.41 8.54
N PRO A 119 17.32 20.72 7.22
CA PRO A 119 16.12 21.09 6.51
C PRO A 119 15.11 19.92 6.46
N ILE A 120 13.85 20.25 6.25
CA ILE A 120 12.83 19.27 5.86
C ILE A 120 13.08 18.90 4.40
N GLU A 121 13.11 17.61 4.10
CA GLU A 121 13.41 17.11 2.77
C GLU A 121 12.21 16.40 2.14
N ASP A 122 12.13 16.45 0.82
CA ASP A 122 11.07 15.82 0.03
C ASP A 122 11.41 14.39 -0.37
N TYR A 123 10.43 13.52 -0.21
CA TYR A 123 10.50 12.11 -0.54
C TYR A 123 9.30 11.70 -1.38
N GLU A 124 9.47 10.58 -2.07
CA GLU A 124 8.46 9.98 -2.93
C GLU A 124 8.35 8.49 -2.62
N MET A 125 7.13 8.01 -2.41
CA MET A 125 6.85 6.58 -2.28
C MET A 125 6.97 5.90 -3.64
N THR A 126 7.68 4.77 -3.69
CA THR A 126 7.89 3.96 -4.90
C THR A 126 6.98 2.73 -4.94
N VAL A 127 6.22 2.50 -3.87
CA VAL A 127 5.33 1.36 -3.68
C VAL A 127 3.96 1.81 -3.17
N GLN A 128 2.94 0.96 -3.29
CA GLN A 128 1.60 1.27 -2.80
C GLN A 128 1.62 1.57 -1.30
N ILE A 129 0.86 2.57 -0.89
CA ILE A 129 0.74 2.99 0.50
C ILE A 129 -0.49 2.37 1.17
N PHE A 130 -0.44 2.27 2.50
CA PHE A 130 -1.67 2.12 3.26
C PHE A 130 -2.39 3.46 3.36
N GLY A 131 -3.73 3.46 3.26
CA GLY A 131 -4.57 4.65 3.39
C GLY A 131 -5.11 5.22 2.08
N ALA A 132 -4.56 4.82 0.93
CA ALA A 132 -5.12 5.15 -0.38
C ALA A 132 -6.28 4.21 -0.74
N THR A 133 -7.39 4.77 -1.23
CA THR A 133 -8.62 4.00 -1.49
C THR A 133 -8.47 2.96 -2.60
N CYS A 134 -7.58 3.20 -3.57
CA CYS A 134 -7.33 2.30 -4.70
C CYS A 134 -6.37 1.15 -4.37
N SER A 135 -5.55 1.29 -3.31
CA SER A 135 -4.48 0.33 -3.00
C SER A 135 -4.99 -1.10 -2.76
N PRO A 136 -6.10 -1.33 -2.05
CA PRO A 136 -6.66 -2.68 -1.90
C PRO A 136 -6.98 -3.35 -3.24
N ALA A 137 -7.68 -2.66 -4.14
CA ALA A 137 -8.07 -3.19 -5.43
C ALA A 137 -6.85 -3.45 -6.33
N ILE A 138 -5.87 -2.54 -6.33
CA ILE A 138 -4.63 -2.70 -7.10
C ILE A 138 -3.83 -3.91 -6.60
N CYS A 139 -3.62 -4.04 -5.30
CA CYS A 139 -2.87 -5.16 -4.73
C CYS A 139 -3.58 -6.50 -4.95
N ALA A 140 -4.90 -6.52 -4.83
CA ALA A 140 -5.72 -7.68 -5.17
C ALA A 140 -5.53 -8.13 -6.62
N TYR A 141 -5.60 -7.17 -7.55
CA TYR A 141 -5.44 -7.43 -8.97
C TYR A 141 -4.05 -7.98 -9.26
N VAL A 142 -3.00 -7.36 -8.70
CA VAL A 142 -1.61 -7.80 -8.88
C VAL A 142 -1.42 -9.22 -8.33
N LEU A 143 -2.00 -9.54 -7.16
CA LEU A 143 -1.92 -10.89 -6.60
C LEU A 143 -2.62 -11.92 -7.50
N ARG A 144 -3.83 -11.61 -7.98
CA ARG A 144 -4.56 -12.49 -8.93
C ARG A 144 -3.80 -12.68 -10.23
N LYS A 145 -3.19 -11.61 -10.75
CA LYS A 145 -2.36 -11.65 -11.95
C LYS A 145 -1.11 -12.52 -11.73
N ALA A 146 -0.40 -12.32 -10.63
CA ALA A 146 0.76 -13.14 -10.27
C ALA A 146 0.38 -14.62 -10.10
N ALA A 147 -0.79 -14.92 -9.54
CA ALA A 147 -1.31 -16.27 -9.48
C ALA A 147 -1.62 -16.84 -10.87
N ALA A 148 -2.23 -16.06 -11.76
CA ALA A 148 -2.54 -16.48 -13.13
C ALA A 148 -1.29 -16.70 -13.99
N GLU A 149 -0.22 -15.96 -13.70
CA GLU A 149 1.10 -16.11 -14.33
C GLU A 149 1.98 -17.16 -13.62
N SER A 150 1.47 -17.82 -12.58
CA SER A 150 2.20 -18.92 -11.94
C SER A 150 2.22 -20.14 -12.86
N ASP A 151 3.35 -20.85 -12.88
CA ASP A 151 3.53 -22.10 -13.64
C ASP A 151 2.84 -23.29 -12.93
N ASP A 152 1.68 -23.06 -12.30
CA ASP A 152 0.88 -24.10 -11.64
C ASP A 152 -0.02 -24.79 -12.67
N PRO A 153 0.31 -26.05 -13.08
CA PRO A 153 -0.46 -26.77 -14.10
C PRO A 153 -1.86 -27.16 -13.61
N THR A 154 -2.12 -27.11 -12.30
CA THR A 154 -3.40 -27.51 -11.71
C THR A 154 -4.42 -26.38 -11.68
N GLY A 155 -3.98 -25.13 -11.82
CA GLY A 155 -4.80 -23.94 -11.63
C GLY A 155 -5.33 -23.76 -10.19
N LEU A 156 -4.83 -24.55 -9.24
CA LEU A 156 -5.23 -24.47 -7.84
C LEU A 156 -4.81 -23.14 -7.24
N VAL A 157 -3.60 -22.66 -7.54
CA VAL A 157 -3.09 -21.37 -7.02
C VAL A 157 -4.03 -20.23 -7.39
N VAL A 158 -4.40 -20.14 -8.67
CA VAL A 158 -5.37 -19.13 -9.16
C VAL A 158 -6.70 -19.26 -8.45
N SER A 159 -7.22 -20.49 -8.36
CA SER A 159 -8.50 -20.75 -7.71
C SER A 159 -8.50 -20.36 -6.24
N GLN A 160 -7.45 -20.68 -5.49
CA GLN A 160 -7.34 -20.32 -4.06
C GLN A 160 -7.21 -18.81 -3.90
N VAL A 161 -6.40 -18.13 -4.71
CA VAL A 161 -6.27 -16.67 -4.63
C VAL A 161 -7.59 -15.97 -4.95
N VAL A 162 -8.33 -16.42 -5.97
CA VAL A 162 -9.61 -15.80 -6.32
C VAL A 162 -10.68 -16.05 -5.26
N ASN A 163 -10.71 -17.24 -4.65
CA ASN A 163 -11.81 -17.66 -3.78
C ASN A 163 -11.56 -17.47 -2.27
N LEU A 164 -10.30 -17.39 -1.84
CA LEU A 164 -9.92 -17.34 -0.43
C LEU A 164 -9.14 -16.09 -0.02
N PHE A 165 -8.61 -15.30 -0.97
CA PHE A 165 -7.88 -14.10 -0.63
C PHE A 165 -8.81 -12.98 -0.13
N SER A 166 -8.51 -12.44 1.05
CA SER A 166 -9.21 -11.30 1.61
C SER A 166 -8.22 -10.40 2.33
N LEU A 167 -8.41 -9.09 2.22
CA LEU A 167 -7.65 -8.07 2.94
C LEU A 167 -8.37 -7.77 4.25
N THR A 168 -7.67 -7.93 5.36
CA THR A 168 -8.11 -7.38 6.64
C THR A 168 -7.41 -6.04 6.83
N THR A 169 -8.17 -4.95 6.82
CA THR A 169 -7.65 -3.67 7.30
C THR A 169 -7.63 -3.76 8.82
N GLY A 170 -6.44 -3.64 9.42
CA GLY A 170 -6.25 -3.71 10.88
C GLY A 170 -5.21 -2.71 11.35
#